data_AF-A0A2E4MUL2-F1
#
_entry.id   AF-A0A2E4MUL2-F1
#
_cell.length_a   1.000
_cell.length_b   1.000
_cell.length_c   1.000
_cell.angle_alpha   90.00
_cell.angle_beta   90.00
_cell.angle_gamma   90.00
#
_symmetry.space_group_name_H-M   'P 1'
#
loop_
_entity.id
_entity.type
_entity.pdbx_description
1 polymer ?
#
loop_
_entity_poly.entity_id
_entity_poly.type
_entity_poly.pdbx_seq_one_letter_code
_entity_poly.pdbx_strand_id
1 'polypeptide(L)'
;MHVFIQWLHVAAAAFAVGGVACIRLVVIPSLEALDESARNSAMEGIHARFRQIVGISMALLLITGLYNVGVVAAEGHLTTPAYLYPVIAKIVLALVVFKIAFMLIVPGPAFSGVKAKRKTWLMVNLILGLIVILIAAYLRRFVVS
;
A
#
# COMPACT_ATOMS: atom_id res chain seq x y z
N MET A 1 5.48 21.46 9.95
CA MET A 1 5.39 20.30 9.03
C MET A 1 6.71 20.09 8.27
N HIS A 2 7.44 19.00 8.51
CA HIS A 2 8.67 18.69 7.75
C HIS A 2 8.30 18.16 6.36
N VAL A 3 8.33 19.04 5.35
CA VAL A 3 8.00 18.75 3.94
C VAL A 3 8.63 17.45 3.44
N PHE A 4 9.87 17.19 3.84
CA PHE A 4 10.60 15.98 3.48
C PHE A 4 9.91 14.68 3.92
N ILE A 5 9.39 14.61 5.15
CA ILE A 5 8.71 13.41 5.66
C ILE A 5 7.40 13.16 4.90
N GLN A 6 6.69 14.22 4.54
CA GLN A 6 5.46 14.09 3.74
C GLN A 6 5.75 13.63 2.32
N TRP A 7 6.77 14.20 1.70
CA TRP A 7 7.24 13.76 0.39
C TRP A 7 7.63 12.28 0.42
N LEU A 8 8.40 11.86 1.44
CA LEU A 8 8.80 10.47 1.62
C LEU A 8 7.62 9.53 1.83
N HIS A 9 6.62 9.93 2.64
CA HIS A 9 5.39 9.16 2.86
C HIS A 9 4.59 8.98 1.56
N VAL A 10 4.43 10.05 0.79
CA VAL A 10 3.70 10.02 -0.49
C VAL A 10 4.46 9.21 -1.53
N ALA A 11 5.79 9.32 -1.60
CA ALA A 11 6.62 8.51 -2.48
C ALA A 11 6.48 7.01 -2.16
N ALA A 12 6.56 6.63 -0.87
CA ALA A 12 6.35 5.24 -0.45
C ALA A 12 4.94 4.74 -0.80
N ALA A 13 3.91 5.58 -0.66
CA ALA A 13 2.54 5.23 -1.07
C ALA A 13 2.45 5.01 -2.60
N ALA A 14 3.12 5.84 -3.39
CA ALA A 14 3.16 5.72 -4.84
C ALA A 14 3.84 4.41 -5.29
N PHE A 15 4.97 4.04 -4.67
CA PHE A 15 5.63 2.77 -4.96
C PHE A 15 4.78 1.56 -4.55
N ALA A 16 4.15 1.60 -3.36
CA ALA A 16 3.31 0.51 -2.89
C ALA A 16 2.06 0.31 -3.77
N VAL A 17 1.27 1.37 -3.98
CA VAL A 17 0.01 1.29 -4.73
C VAL A 17 0.28 1.16 -6.24
N GLY A 18 1.21 1.94 -6.78
CA GLY A 18 1.62 1.88 -8.18
C GLY A 18 2.27 0.55 -8.54
N GLY A 19 3.05 -0.04 -7.63
CA GLY A 19 3.61 -1.37 -7.81
C GLY A 19 2.52 -2.46 -7.91
N VAL A 20 1.51 -2.42 -7.03
CA VAL A 20 0.37 -3.35 -7.09
C VAL A 20 -0.42 -3.16 -8.37
N ALA A 21 -0.65 -1.91 -8.80
CA ALA A 21 -1.29 -1.59 -10.06
C ALA A 21 -0.51 -2.14 -11.26
N CYS A 22 0.81 -1.93 -11.29
CA CYS A 22 1.70 -2.43 -12.34
C CYS A 22 1.64 -3.96 -12.43
N ILE A 23 1.75 -4.67 -11.29
CA ILE A 23 1.66 -6.13 -11.30
C ILE A 23 0.31 -6.60 -11.82
N ARG A 24 -0.79 -6.00 -11.33
CA ARG A 24 -2.13 -6.47 -11.62
C ARG A 24 -2.60 -6.14 -13.04
N LEU A 25 -2.25 -4.96 -13.55
CA LEU A 25 -2.81 -4.40 -14.78
C LEU A 25 -1.86 -4.53 -15.97
N VAL A 26 -0.56 -4.69 -15.74
CA VAL A 26 0.44 -4.75 -16.80
C VAL A 26 1.15 -6.11 -16.78
N VAL A 27 1.85 -6.43 -15.69
CA VAL A 27 2.72 -7.62 -15.65
C VAL A 27 1.93 -8.91 -15.82
N ILE A 28 0.90 -9.14 -14.99
CA ILE A 28 0.13 -10.39 -15.04
C ILE A 28 -0.49 -10.58 -16.44
N PRO A 29 -1.21 -9.60 -17.02
CA PRO A 29 -1.74 -9.73 -18.38
C PRO A 29 -0.66 -9.99 -19.44
N SER A 30 0.49 -9.29 -19.38
CA SER A 30 1.57 -9.46 -20.37
C SER A 30 2.20 -10.86 -20.35
N LEU A 31 2.09 -11.58 -19.24
CA LEU A 31 2.64 -12.93 -19.10
C LEU A 31 1.61 -14.03 -19.42
N GLU A 32 0.35 -13.69 -19.71
CA GLU A 32 -0.69 -14.68 -20.05
C GLU A 32 -0.42 -15.37 -21.39
N ALA A 33 0.29 -14.71 -22.31
CA ALA A 33 0.68 -15.26 -23.61
C ALA A 33 1.84 -16.26 -23.55
N LEU A 34 2.54 -16.35 -22.41
CA LEU A 34 3.66 -17.27 -22.22
C LEU A 34 3.17 -18.67 -21.82
N ASP A 35 3.98 -19.68 -22.13
CA ASP A 35 3.80 -21.02 -21.56
C ASP A 35 3.94 -20.97 -20.02
N GLU A 36 3.39 -21.99 -19.37
CA GLU A 36 3.31 -22.02 -17.90
C GLU A 36 4.69 -22.00 -17.23
N SER A 37 5.69 -22.65 -17.80
CA SER A 37 7.04 -22.72 -17.25
C SER A 37 7.72 -21.34 -17.32
N ALA A 38 7.71 -20.70 -18.50
CA ALA A 38 8.26 -19.37 -18.70
C ALA A 38 7.53 -18.32 -17.85
N ARG A 39 6.20 -18.40 -17.77
CA ARG A 39 5.38 -17.52 -16.93
C ARG A 39 5.75 -17.64 -15.45
N ASN A 40 5.91 -18.86 -14.93
CA ASN A 40 6.24 -19.09 -13.54
C ASN A 40 7.65 -18.58 -13.20
N SER A 41 8.63 -18.85 -14.06
CA SER A 41 10.01 -18.36 -13.90
C SER A 41 10.08 -16.81 -13.90
N ALA A 42 9.40 -16.16 -14.84
CA ALA A 42 9.33 -14.71 -14.91
C ALA A 42 8.67 -14.12 -13.64
N MET A 43 7.53 -14.68 -13.22
CA MET A 43 6.82 -14.23 -12.02
C MET A 43 7.64 -14.41 -10.75
N GLU A 44 8.42 -15.48 -10.63
CA GLU A 44 9.32 -15.69 -9.50
C GLU A 44 10.39 -14.59 -9.41
N GLY A 45 11.04 -14.28 -10.54
CA GLY A 45 12.03 -13.22 -10.63
C GLY A 45 11.47 -11.82 -10.32
N ILE A 46 10.24 -11.55 -10.76
CA ILE A 46 9.52 -10.30 -10.46
C ILE A 46 9.17 -10.23 -8.97
N HIS A 47 8.60 -11.31 -8.41
CA HIS A 47 8.21 -11.35 -7.00
C HIS A 47 9.40 -11.18 -6.06
N ALA A 48 10.57 -11.75 -6.39
CA ALA A 48 11.76 -11.62 -5.57
C ALA A 48 12.18 -10.15 -5.37
N ARG A 49 12.18 -9.36 -6.45
CA ARG A 49 12.51 -7.92 -6.42
C ARG A 49 11.41 -7.10 -5.80
N PHE A 50 10.16 -7.39 -6.18
CA PHE A 50 9.01 -6.66 -5.68
C PHE A 50 8.82 -6.81 -4.17
N ARG A 51 9.23 -7.95 -3.60
CA ARG A 51 9.26 -8.20 -2.16
C ARG A 51 10.05 -7.17 -1.38
N GLN A 52 11.23 -6.82 -1.86
CA GLN A 52 12.07 -5.83 -1.19
C GLN A 52 11.43 -4.44 -1.29
N ILE A 53 10.95 -4.06 -2.49
CA ILE A 53 10.34 -2.74 -2.73
C ILE A 53 9.09 -2.54 -1.86
N VAL A 54 8.19 -3.51 -1.82
CA VAL A 54 6.97 -3.42 -0.99
C VAL A 54 7.31 -3.44 0.49
N GLY A 55 8.25 -4.28 0.93
CA GLY A 55 8.68 -4.32 2.33
C GLY A 55 9.22 -2.97 2.80
N ILE A 56 10.10 -2.35 2.00
CA ILE A 56 10.64 -1.01 2.28
C ILE A 56 9.52 0.04 2.27
N SER A 57 8.62 0.00 1.29
CA SER A 57 7.51 0.95 1.19
C SER A 57 6.57 0.84 2.39
N MET A 58 6.25 -0.38 2.85
CA MET A 58 5.44 -0.61 4.04
C MET A 58 6.11 -0.07 5.31
N ALA A 59 7.40 -0.34 5.50
CA ALA A 59 8.16 0.18 6.64
C ALA A 59 8.19 1.72 6.64
N LEU A 60 8.49 2.33 5.49
CA LEU A 60 8.48 3.79 5.34
C LEU A 60 7.09 4.37 5.64
N LEU A 61 6.02 3.79 5.11
CA LEU A 61 4.66 4.25 5.37
C LEU A 61 4.25 4.14 6.84
N LEU A 62 4.66 3.09 7.53
CA LEU A 62 4.41 2.93 8.97
C LEU A 62 5.14 4.01 9.77
N ILE A 63 6.46 4.15 9.57
CA ILE A 63 7.30 5.10 10.33
C ILE A 63 6.82 6.53 10.08
N THR A 64 6.70 6.92 8.82
CA THR A 64 6.28 8.28 8.45
C THR A 64 4.81 8.55 8.76
N GLY A 65 3.96 7.52 8.72
CA GLY A 65 2.55 7.62 9.10
C GLY A 65 2.38 7.89 10.59
N LEU A 66 3.10 7.14 11.44
CA LEU A 66 3.12 7.34 12.89
C LEU A 66 3.66 8.73 13.25
N TYR A 67 4.75 9.16 12.62
CA TYR A 67 5.30 10.50 12.80
C TYR A 67 4.28 11.59 12.46
N ASN A 68 3.60 11.48 11.32
CA ASN A 68 2.59 12.46 10.91
C ASN A 68 1.41 12.52 11.88
N VAL A 69 0.94 11.37 12.39
CA VAL A 69 -0.13 11.32 13.40
C VAL A 69 0.33 12.00 14.70
N GLY A 70 1.57 11.78 15.14
CA GLY A 70 2.13 12.41 16.34
C GLY A 70 2.22 13.93 16.22
N VAL A 71 2.67 14.45 15.07
CA VAL A 71 2.72 15.90 14.80
C VAL A 71 1.31 16.51 14.85
N VAL A 72 0.36 15.89 14.15
CA VAL A 72 -1.04 16.33 14.11
C VAL A 72 -1.72 16.25 15.49
N ALA A 73 -1.34 15.27 16.32
CA ALA A 73 -1.78 15.16 17.70
C ALA A 73 -1.26 16.32 18.56
N ALA A 74 0.02 16.65 18.43
CA ALA A 74 0.66 17.75 19.15
C ALA A 74 0.09 19.12 18.74
N GLU A 75 -0.33 19.27 17.48
CA GLU A 75 -0.99 20.47 16.95
C GLU A 75 -2.48 20.57 17.37
N GLY A 76 -3.04 19.56 18.06
CA GLY A 76 -4.42 19.60 18.57
C GLY A 76 -5.50 19.28 17.53
N HIS A 77 -5.13 18.98 16.27
CA HIS A 77 -6.08 18.69 15.19
C HIS A 77 -6.89 17.40 15.40
N LEU A 78 -6.44 16.49 16.25
CA LEU A 78 -7.16 15.24 16.59
C LEU A 78 -8.40 15.45 17.48
N THR A 79 -8.65 16.68 17.95
CA THR A 79 -9.81 17.00 18.78
C THR A 79 -11.11 17.15 17.98
N THR A 80 -11.01 17.38 16.68
CA THR A 80 -12.18 17.58 15.81
C THR A 80 -12.66 16.24 15.24
N PRO A 81 -13.91 15.79 15.51
CA PRO A 81 -14.41 14.50 15.02
C PRO A 81 -14.35 14.34 13.49
N ALA A 82 -14.58 15.44 12.76
CA ALA A 82 -14.50 15.47 11.30
C ALA A 82 -13.10 15.17 10.73
N TYR A 83 -12.06 15.37 11.54
CA TYR A 83 -10.67 15.05 11.19
C TYR A 83 -10.23 13.71 11.81
N LEU A 84 -10.63 13.44 13.06
CA LEU A 84 -10.25 12.23 13.80
C LEU A 84 -10.79 10.96 13.13
N TYR A 85 -12.08 10.90 12.78
CA TYR A 85 -12.66 9.67 12.23
C TYR A 85 -12.05 9.25 10.89
N PRO A 86 -11.85 10.15 9.90
CA PRO A 86 -11.18 9.76 8.66
C PRO A 86 -9.70 9.38 8.87
N VAL A 87 -8.99 9.97 9.85
CA VAL A 87 -7.63 9.53 10.21
C VAL A 87 -7.64 8.09 10.71
N ILE A 88 -8.54 7.75 11.66
CA ILE A 88 -8.66 6.38 12.17
C ILE A 88 -9.01 5.42 11.04
N ALA A 89 -10.00 5.76 10.21
CA ALA A 89 -10.41 4.95 9.06
C ALA A 89 -9.23 4.70 8.10
N LYS A 90 -8.46 5.74 7.78
CA LYS A 90 -7.27 5.64 6.93
C LYS A 90 -6.23 4.68 7.52
N ILE A 91 -5.96 4.76 8.81
CA ILE A 91 -4.97 3.90 9.49
C ILE A 91 -5.43 2.44 9.46
N VAL A 92 -6.69 2.17 9.81
CA VAL A 92 -7.24 0.80 9.78
C VAL A 92 -7.19 0.22 8.37
N LEU A 93 -7.61 0.99 7.36
CA LEU A 93 -7.54 0.56 5.96
C LEU A 93 -6.10 0.32 5.49
N ALA A 94 -5.15 1.18 5.88
CA ALA A 94 -3.74 0.99 5.55
C ALA A 94 -3.17 -0.30 6.16
N LEU A 95 -3.55 -0.64 7.39
CA LEU A 95 -3.16 -1.91 8.01
C LEU A 95 -3.77 -3.12 7.29
N VAL A 96 -5.00 -3.01 6.79
CA VAL A 96 -5.61 -4.07 5.95
C VAL A 96 -4.85 -4.23 4.63
N VAL A 97 -4.50 -3.13 3.96
CA VAL A 97 -3.66 -3.13 2.75
C VAL A 97 -2.31 -3.80 3.01
N PHE A 98 -1.65 -3.45 4.12
CA PHE A 98 -0.38 -4.06 4.53
C PHE A 98 -0.49 -5.54 4.81
N LYS A 99 -1.58 -5.97 5.47
CA LYS A 99 -1.85 -7.39 5.71
C LYS A 99 -2.01 -8.16 4.41
N ILE A 100 -2.79 -7.65 3.46
CA ILE A 100 -2.99 -8.31 2.16
C ILE A 100 -1.67 -8.36 1.38
N ALA A 101 -0.94 -7.24 1.31
CA ALA A 101 0.36 -7.17 0.66
C ALA A 101 1.34 -8.19 1.27
N PHE A 102 1.41 -8.27 2.60
CA PHE A 102 2.23 -9.24 3.32
C PHE A 102 1.86 -10.68 2.96
N MET A 103 0.57 -11.04 2.97
CA MET A 103 0.10 -12.38 2.62
C MET A 103 0.50 -12.80 1.19
N LEU A 104 0.49 -11.85 0.25
CA LEU A 104 0.84 -12.09 -1.15
C LEU A 104 2.34 -12.24 -1.40
N ILE A 105 3.16 -11.69 -0.50
CA ILE A 105 4.60 -11.51 -0.68
C ILE A 105 5.45 -12.47 0.15
N VAL A 106 4.93 -13.00 1.25
CA VAL A 106 5.65 -13.99 2.07
C VAL A 106 6.05 -15.20 1.21
N PRO A 107 7.32 -15.65 1.25
CA PRO A 107 7.75 -16.85 0.50
C PRO A 107 7.15 -18.14 1.07
N GLY A 108 7.23 -19.23 0.31
CA GLY A 108 6.79 -20.55 0.74
C GLY A 108 5.27 -20.79 0.71
N PRO A 109 4.78 -21.86 1.36
CA PRO A 109 3.40 -22.33 1.26
C PRO A 109 2.41 -21.53 2.11
N ALA A 110 2.88 -20.63 2.98
CA ALA A 110 2.01 -19.79 3.81
C ALA A 110 1.01 -19.01 2.96
N PHE A 111 -0.24 -18.91 3.40
CA PHE A 111 -1.32 -18.22 2.69
C PHE A 111 -1.56 -18.73 1.24
N SER A 112 -1.31 -20.02 0.98
CA SER A 112 -1.53 -20.62 -0.36
C SER A 112 -2.92 -20.34 -0.92
N GLY A 113 -3.98 -20.38 -0.10
CA GLY A 113 -5.35 -20.02 -0.52
C GLY A 113 -5.51 -18.56 -0.99
N VAL A 114 -4.80 -17.62 -0.36
CA VAL A 114 -4.77 -16.21 -0.80
C VAL A 114 -3.95 -16.08 -2.08
N LYS A 115 -2.79 -16.74 -2.15
CA LYS A 115 -1.90 -16.74 -3.31
C LYS A 115 -2.54 -17.39 -4.54
N ALA A 116 -3.39 -18.39 -4.37
CA ALA A 116 -4.16 -19.00 -5.46
C ALA A 116 -5.14 -17.99 -6.10
N LYS A 117 -5.71 -17.08 -5.29
CA LYS A 117 -6.59 -15.99 -5.76
C LYS A 117 -5.84 -14.66 -5.93
N ARG A 118 -4.54 -14.71 -6.28
CA ARG A 118 -3.65 -13.53 -6.36
C ARG A 118 -4.23 -12.39 -7.19
N LYS A 119 -4.80 -12.67 -8.37
CA LYS A 119 -5.39 -11.61 -9.24
C LYS A 119 -6.51 -10.84 -8.52
N THR A 120 -7.35 -11.53 -7.77
CA THR A 120 -8.44 -10.93 -6.98
C THR A 120 -7.88 -10.13 -5.82
N TRP A 121 -6.99 -10.72 -5.02
CA TRP A 121 -6.42 -10.03 -3.85
C TRP A 121 -5.56 -8.83 -4.20
N LEU A 122 -4.83 -8.86 -5.32
CA LEU A 122 -4.13 -7.68 -5.85
C LEU A 122 -5.10 -6.57 -6.23
N MET A 123 -6.24 -6.90 -6.85
CA MET A 123 -7.26 -5.91 -7.19
C MET A 123 -7.93 -5.32 -5.95
N VAL A 124 -8.29 -6.16 -4.97
CA VAL A 124 -8.81 -5.70 -3.67
C VAL A 124 -7.79 -4.78 -2.99
N ASN A 125 -6.52 -5.16 -2.96
CA ASN A 125 -5.45 -4.36 -2.36
C ASN A 125 -5.27 -3.02 -3.06
N LEU A 126 -5.37 -3.00 -4.39
CA LEU A 126 -5.30 -1.78 -5.20
C LEU A 126 -6.46 -0.83 -4.86
N ILE A 127 -7.69 -1.33 -4.86
CA ILE A 127 -8.88 -0.52 -4.54
C ILE A 127 -8.78 0.07 -3.13
N LEU A 128 -8.41 -0.74 -2.14
CA LEU A 128 -8.22 -0.27 -0.77
C LEU A 128 -7.11 0.78 -0.67
N GLY A 129 -5.98 0.57 -1.37
CA GLY A 129 -4.89 1.55 -1.44
C GLY A 129 -5.33 2.89 -2.05
N LEU A 130 -6.15 2.86 -3.10
CA LEU A 130 -6.72 4.06 -3.71
C LEU A 130 -7.68 4.79 -2.75
N ILE A 131 -8.50 4.05 -2.00
CA ILE A 131 -9.38 4.64 -0.96
C ILE A 131 -8.54 5.32 0.13
N VAL A 132 -7.44 4.70 0.57
CA VAL A 132 -6.51 5.32 1.55
C VAL A 132 -5.93 6.63 1.01
N ILE A 133 -5.56 6.69 -0.26
CA ILE A 133 -5.08 7.92 -0.92
C ILE A 133 -6.18 8.97 -0.99
N LEU A 134 -7.41 8.59 -1.35
CA LEU A 134 -8.56 9.49 -1.41
C LEU A 134 -8.85 10.13 -0.04
N ILE A 135 -8.85 9.34 1.03
CA ILE A 135 -9.04 9.85 2.40
C ILE A 135 -7.89 10.81 2.77
N ALA A 136 -6.64 10.47 2.40
CA ALA A 136 -5.51 11.36 2.62
C ALA A 136 -5.64 12.70 1.88
N ALA A 137 -6.14 12.69 0.64
CA ALA A 137 -6.40 13.90 -0.14
C ALA A 137 -7.54 14.75 0.45
N TYR A 138 -8.57 14.10 1.01
CA TYR A 138 -9.64 14.77 1.75
C TYR A 138 -9.11 15.45 3.02
N LEU A 139 -8.36 14.73 3.85
CA LEU A 139 -7.78 15.23 5.10
C LEU A 139 -6.83 16.43 4.87
N ARG A 140 -6.11 16.44 3.75
CA ARG A 140 -5.21 17.56 3.41
C ARG A 140 -5.93 18.91 3.33
N ARG A 141 -7.22 18.93 3.01
CA ARG A 141 -8.02 20.17 2.91
C ARG A 141 -8.18 20.88 4.25
N PHE A 142 -8.19 20.13 5.36
CA PHE A 142 -8.37 20.67 6.72
C PHE A 142 -7.09 21.23 7.33
N VAL A 143 -5.93 20.89 6.77
CA VAL A 143 -4.61 21.32 7.27
C VAL A 143 -4.07 22.52 6.49
N VAL A 144 -4.62 22.78 5.29
CA VAL A 144 -4.21 23.87 4.39
C VAL A 144 -5.20 25.06 4.44
N SER A 145 -6.39 24.87 5.02
CA SER A 145 -7.39 25.92 5.27
C SER A 145 -7.18 26.60 6.60
#